data_AF-J3P7P1-F1
#
_entry.id   AF-J3P7P1-F1
#
_cell.length_a   1.000
_cell.length_b   1.000
_cell.length_c   1.000
_cell.angle_alpha   90.00
_cell.angle_beta   90.00
_cell.angle_gamma   90.00
#
_symmetry.space_group_name_H-M   'P 1'
#
loop_
_entity.id
_entity.type
_entity.pdbx_description
1 polymer ?
#
loop_
_entity_poly.entity_id
_entity_poly.type
_entity_poly.pdbx_seq_one_letter_code
_entity_poly.pdbx_strand_id
1 'polypeptide(L)'
;MSEAGDGGAGSPPPPDVEKTIAVRQRGHATRQDLAEILQPMFDDMEQRLEARLAANMEQIFAEMARVTAIAVPASVLNVTIHSLNSNVTDRNRALGPIVSLVTGKHILETSKSIAELSNLCGSNLNDHLQAMGLSTNGTVREKQLRICREMGIVSLE
;
A
#
# COMPACT_ATOMS: atom_id res chain seq x y z
N MET A 1 94.92 -19.62 -37.04
CA MET A 1 94.48 -20.72 -36.17
C MET A 1 93.71 -20.11 -35.01
N SER A 2 92.61 -20.76 -34.64
CA SER A 2 91.44 -20.24 -33.95
C SER A 2 91.54 -20.23 -32.41
N GLU A 3 90.48 -19.66 -31.80
CA GLU A 3 89.95 -19.81 -30.43
C GLU A 3 90.45 -18.79 -29.38
N ALA A 4 89.58 -17.88 -28.91
CA ALA A 4 88.51 -18.02 -27.89
C ALA A 4 89.09 -17.84 -26.48
N GLY A 5 88.48 -17.20 -25.49
CA GLY A 5 87.17 -16.65 -25.27
C GLY A 5 87.15 -16.27 -23.78
N ASP A 6 86.59 -15.12 -23.46
CA ASP A 6 86.57 -14.44 -22.17
C ASP A 6 85.91 -15.28 -21.05
N GLY A 7 86.49 -15.29 -19.85
CA GLY A 7 86.09 -16.14 -18.73
C GLY A 7 86.24 -15.41 -17.39
N GLY A 8 85.28 -14.51 -17.12
CA GLY A 8 85.25 -13.63 -15.96
C GLY A 8 85.22 -14.36 -14.61
N ALA A 9 85.99 -13.83 -13.67
CA ALA A 9 86.10 -14.26 -12.29
C ALA A 9 84.77 -14.09 -11.53
N GLY A 10 84.26 -15.19 -10.97
CA GLY A 10 83.09 -15.20 -10.09
C GLY A 10 83.39 -14.50 -8.76
N SER A 11 82.71 -13.39 -8.51
CA SER A 11 82.59 -12.81 -7.16
C SER A 11 81.47 -13.53 -6.39
N PRO A 12 81.64 -13.78 -5.08
CA PRO A 12 80.56 -14.34 -4.27
C PRO A 12 79.40 -13.33 -4.15
N PRO A 13 78.14 -13.79 -4.08
CA PRO A 13 77.01 -12.89 -3.91
C PRO A 13 77.01 -12.30 -2.47
N PRO A 14 76.55 -11.06 -2.29
CA PRO A 14 76.47 -10.43 -0.98
C PRO A 14 75.42 -11.13 -0.09
N PRO A 15 75.67 -11.25 1.23
CA PRO A 15 74.65 -11.65 2.17
C PRO A 15 73.74 -10.43 2.39
N ASP A 16 72.45 -10.57 2.10
CA ASP A 16 71.32 -9.74 2.57
C ASP A 16 70.21 -9.55 1.52
N VAL A 17 69.79 -10.65 0.88
CA VAL A 17 68.56 -10.67 0.06
C VAL A 17 67.58 -11.74 0.57
N GLU A 18 67.51 -11.93 1.88
CA GLU A 18 66.47 -12.77 2.52
C GLU A 18 65.50 -11.98 3.40
N LYS A 19 65.53 -10.65 3.39
CA LYS A 19 64.67 -9.83 4.26
C LYS A 19 64.02 -8.62 3.63
N THR A 20 63.61 -8.74 2.36
CA THR A 20 62.64 -7.79 1.79
C THR A 20 61.60 -8.49 0.94
N ILE A 21 61.12 -9.64 1.40
CA ILE A 21 59.69 -9.98 1.25
C ILE A 21 59.02 -9.50 2.53
N ALA A 22 59.11 -8.19 2.80
CA ALA A 22 58.14 -7.53 3.63
C ALA A 22 56.84 -7.59 2.83
N VAL A 23 56.16 -8.72 3.02
CA VAL A 23 54.72 -8.92 2.90
C VAL A 23 54.06 -7.55 2.81
N ARG A 24 53.77 -7.12 1.56
CA ARG A 24 52.75 -6.13 1.32
C ARG A 24 51.51 -6.77 1.91
N GLN A 25 51.19 -6.37 3.13
CA GLN A 25 50.03 -6.79 3.87
C GLN A 25 48.83 -6.52 2.97
N ARG A 26 48.40 -7.56 2.24
CA ARG A 26 46.97 -7.73 1.98
C ARG A 26 46.42 -7.94 3.38
N GLY A 27 45.98 -6.86 4.00
CA GLY A 27 45.22 -6.91 5.24
C GLY A 27 43.98 -7.74 4.94
N HIS A 28 44.07 -9.04 5.21
CA HIS A 28 42.91 -9.88 5.29
C HIS A 28 42.17 -9.35 6.50
N ALA A 29 41.11 -8.56 6.28
CA ALA A 29 40.20 -8.16 7.34
C ALA A 29 39.83 -9.45 8.07
N THR A 30 40.17 -9.53 9.36
CA THR A 30 39.79 -10.71 10.13
C THR A 30 38.28 -10.71 10.20
N ARG A 31 37.68 -11.90 10.39
CA ARG A 31 36.22 -12.01 10.56
C ARG A 31 35.70 -11.08 11.67
N GLN A 32 36.54 -10.77 12.64
CA GLN A 32 36.26 -9.87 13.76
C GLN A 32 36.25 -8.40 13.31
N ASP A 33 37.22 -7.95 12.51
CA ASP A 33 37.24 -6.59 11.95
C ASP A 33 36.02 -6.33 11.04
N LEU A 34 35.62 -7.33 10.26
CA LEU A 34 34.41 -7.28 9.44
C LEU A 34 33.14 -7.21 10.29
N ALA A 35 33.08 -7.94 11.41
CA ALA A 35 31.95 -7.88 12.32
C ALA A 35 31.85 -6.50 12.98
N GLU A 36 32.96 -5.91 13.42
CA GLU A 36 32.98 -4.57 14.04
C GLU A 36 32.50 -3.47 13.07
N ILE A 37 32.76 -3.62 11.77
CA ILE A 37 32.30 -2.66 10.75
C ILE A 37 30.83 -2.89 10.37
N LEU A 38 30.42 -4.15 10.22
CA LEU A 38 29.09 -4.48 9.72
C LEU A 38 28.00 -4.43 10.80
N GLN A 39 28.34 -4.73 12.06
CA GLN A 39 27.39 -4.70 13.17
C GLN A 39 26.65 -3.36 13.30
N PRO A 40 27.31 -2.19 13.35
CA PRO A 40 26.60 -0.92 13.44
C PRO A 40 25.75 -0.61 12.20
N MET A 41 26.11 -1.16 11.03
CA MET A 41 25.29 -1.02 9.82
C MET A 41 24.01 -1.88 9.92
N PHE A 42 24.11 -3.09 10.47
CA PHE A 42 22.94 -3.93 10.75
C PHE A 42 22.05 -3.32 11.83
N ASP A 43 22.63 -2.78 12.90
CA ASP A 43 21.89 -2.14 13.98
C ASP A 43 21.15 -0.87 13.47
N ASP A 44 21.81 -0.02 12.66
CA ASP A 44 21.15 1.14 12.02
C ASP A 44 20.04 0.71 11.04
N MET A 45 20.25 -0.37 10.29
CA MET A 45 19.22 -0.91 9.40
C MET A 45 18.01 -1.44 10.17
N GLU A 46 18.25 -2.19 11.25
CA GLU A 46 17.20 -2.73 12.12
C GLU A 46 16.41 -1.59 12.75
N GLN A 47 17.09 -0.62 13.36
CA GLN A 47 16.45 0.54 13.98
C GLN A 47 15.63 1.36 12.97
N ARG A 48 16.11 1.55 11.74
CA ARG A 48 15.35 2.23 10.67
C ARG A 48 14.14 1.43 10.23
N LEU A 49 14.25 0.11 10.13
CA LEU A 49 13.12 -0.76 9.78
C LEU A 49 12.05 -0.72 10.87
N GLU A 50 12.44 -0.83 12.13
CA GLU A 50 11.53 -0.72 13.27
C GLU A 50 10.84 0.64 13.32
N ALA A 51 11.59 1.74 13.17
CA ALA A 51 11.04 3.09 13.15
C ALA A 51 10.02 3.28 12.00
N ARG A 52 10.33 2.76 10.81
CA ARG A 52 9.40 2.81 9.66
C ARG A 52 8.16 1.95 9.89
N LEU A 53 8.31 0.78 10.50
CA LEU A 53 7.18 -0.09 10.82
C LEU A 53 6.27 0.58 11.85
N ALA A 54 6.83 1.14 12.91
CA ALA A 54 6.08 1.86 13.94
C ALA A 54 5.30 3.04 13.35
N ALA A 55 5.95 3.88 12.52
CA ALA A 55 5.30 5.00 11.85
C ALA A 55 4.17 4.55 10.90
N ASN A 56 4.39 3.48 10.14
CA ASN A 56 3.36 2.92 9.26
C ASN A 56 2.16 2.38 10.07
N MET A 57 2.40 1.70 11.19
CA MET A 57 1.32 1.20 12.05
C MET A 57 0.51 2.35 12.65
N GLU A 58 1.18 3.39 13.14
CA GLU A 58 0.51 4.59 13.66
C GLU A 58 -0.37 5.26 12.60
N GLN A 59 0.13 5.39 11.37
CA GLN A 59 -0.64 5.93 10.25
C GLN A 59 -1.87 5.07 9.93
N ILE A 60 -1.73 3.75 9.93
CA ILE A 60 -2.86 2.82 9.69
C ILE A 60 -3.92 2.96 10.79
N PHE A 61 -3.51 3.05 12.06
CA PHE A 61 -4.44 3.22 13.17
C PHE A 61 -5.17 4.57 13.11
N ALA A 62 -4.46 5.65 12.81
CA ALA A 62 -5.05 6.97 12.66
C ALA A 62 -6.10 7.00 11.53
N GLU A 63 -5.78 6.38 10.39
CA GLU A 63 -6.71 6.30 9.26
C GLU A 63 -7.91 5.40 9.58
N MET A 64 -7.70 4.27 10.24
CA MET A 64 -8.79 3.38 10.68
C MET A 64 -9.73 4.09 11.66
N ALA A 65 -9.18 4.86 12.61
CA ALA A 65 -9.99 5.69 13.52
C ALA A 65 -10.81 6.74 12.76
N ARG A 66 -10.20 7.42 11.79
CA ARG A 66 -10.87 8.41 10.93
C ARG A 66 -12.02 7.79 10.12
N VAL A 67 -11.76 6.66 9.46
CA VAL A 67 -12.77 5.94 8.67
C VAL A 67 -13.92 5.47 9.57
N THR A 68 -13.61 4.92 10.74
CA THR A 68 -14.64 4.45 11.69
C THR A 68 -15.53 5.60 12.18
N ALA A 69 -14.92 6.76 12.49
CA ALA A 69 -15.65 7.94 12.96
C ALA A 69 -16.64 8.49 11.92
N ILE A 70 -16.44 8.22 10.63
CA ILE A 70 -17.33 8.64 9.53
C ILE A 70 -18.34 7.53 9.21
N ALA A 71 -17.86 6.30 9.02
CA ALA A 71 -18.66 5.19 8.52
C ALA A 71 -19.76 4.77 9.52
N VAL A 72 -19.47 4.77 10.82
CA VAL A 72 -20.44 4.34 11.85
C VAL A 72 -21.67 5.25 11.89
N PRO A 73 -21.54 6.59 12.04
CA PRO A 73 -22.70 7.48 11.98
C PRO A 73 -23.44 7.43 10.64
N ALA A 74 -22.70 7.37 9.52
CA ALA A 74 -23.28 7.29 8.19
C ALA A 74 -24.14 6.01 8.02
N SER A 75 -23.68 4.87 8.53
CA SER A 75 -24.44 3.62 8.52
C SER A 75 -25.74 3.73 9.32
N VAL A 76 -25.72 4.35 10.50
CA VAL A 76 -26.93 4.57 11.32
C VAL A 76 -27.93 5.47 10.60
N LEU A 77 -27.46 6.54 9.96
CA LEU A 77 -28.31 7.41 9.14
C LEU A 77 -28.90 6.65 7.96
N ASN A 78 -28.11 5.82 7.28
CA ASN A 78 -28.58 5.01 6.15
C ASN A 78 -29.67 4.02 6.54
N VAL A 79 -29.58 3.39 7.72
CA VAL A 79 -30.66 2.53 8.24
C VAL A 79 -31.96 3.33 8.42
N THR A 80 -31.86 4.57 8.92
CA THR A 80 -33.02 5.45 9.09
C THR A 80 -33.62 5.84 7.73
N ILE A 81 -32.77 6.23 6.78
CA ILE A 81 -33.16 6.59 5.41
C ILE A 81 -33.81 5.39 4.69
N HIS A 82 -33.23 4.20 4.84
CA HIS A 82 -33.77 2.96 4.31
C HIS A 82 -35.19 2.71 4.82
N SER A 83 -35.42 2.88 6.13
CA SER A 83 -36.76 2.74 6.72
C SER A 83 -37.74 3.82 6.22
N LEU A 84 -37.28 5.04 5.96
CA LEU A 84 -38.14 6.08 5.40
C LEU A 84 -38.51 5.77 3.94
N ASN A 85 -37.53 5.36 3.15
CA ASN A 85 -37.70 5.06 1.74
C ASN A 85 -38.52 3.79 1.49
N SER A 86 -38.46 2.80 2.38
CA SER A 86 -39.31 1.60 2.27
C SER A 86 -40.80 1.91 2.37
N ASN A 87 -41.17 3.06 2.93
CA ASN A 87 -42.56 3.55 2.99
C ASN A 87 -42.96 4.34 1.74
N VAL A 88 -42.05 4.60 0.80
CA VAL A 88 -42.36 5.29 -0.46
C VAL A 88 -42.90 4.27 -1.45
N THR A 89 -44.20 4.38 -1.72
CA THR A 89 -44.92 3.50 -2.67
C THR A 89 -45.12 4.13 -4.05
N ASP A 90 -45.04 5.46 -4.15
CA ASP A 90 -45.13 6.19 -5.42
C ASP A 90 -43.77 6.16 -6.13
N ARG A 91 -43.75 5.60 -7.34
CA ARG A 91 -42.54 5.47 -8.18
C ARG A 91 -41.92 6.79 -8.60
N ASN A 92 -42.69 7.87 -8.63
CA ASN A 92 -42.23 9.20 -9.03
C ASN A 92 -41.88 10.09 -7.82
N ARG A 93 -42.15 9.63 -6.60
CA ARG A 93 -41.78 10.37 -5.40
C ARG A 93 -40.28 10.25 -5.17
N ALA A 94 -39.64 11.39 -4.93
CA ALA A 94 -38.24 11.47 -4.58
C ALA A 94 -37.95 10.72 -3.26
N LEU A 95 -36.83 10.02 -3.22
CA LEU A 95 -36.34 9.32 -2.04
C LEU A 95 -35.47 10.24 -1.17
N GLY A 96 -35.30 9.87 0.10
CA GLY A 96 -34.28 10.46 0.95
C GLY A 96 -32.89 10.00 0.51
N PRO A 97 -31.91 10.90 0.33
CA PRO A 97 -30.57 10.54 -0.12
C PRO A 97 -29.77 9.86 1.00
N ILE A 98 -29.14 8.73 0.67
CA ILE A 98 -28.19 8.05 1.57
C ILE A 98 -26.91 8.86 1.80
N VAL A 99 -26.21 8.53 2.87
CA VAL A 99 -24.95 9.10 3.31
C VAL A 99 -23.81 8.19 2.90
N SER A 100 -22.75 8.77 2.33
CA SER A 100 -21.52 8.05 2.00
C SER A 100 -20.79 7.57 3.26
N LEU A 101 -20.43 6.29 3.30
CA LEU A 101 -19.59 5.72 4.37
C LEU A 101 -18.15 6.22 4.32
N VAL A 102 -17.71 6.78 3.19
CA VAL A 102 -16.35 7.28 2.98
C VAL A 102 -16.23 8.75 3.42
N THR A 103 -17.22 9.57 3.09
CA THR A 103 -17.16 11.02 3.28
C THR A 103 -18.11 11.57 4.34
N GLY A 104 -19.11 10.79 4.76
CA GLY A 104 -20.16 11.23 5.69
C GLY A 104 -21.15 12.22 5.07
N LYS A 105 -21.09 12.47 3.76
CA LYS A 105 -21.97 13.41 3.05
C LYS A 105 -23.09 12.68 2.33
N HIS A 106 -24.22 13.36 2.13
CA HIS A 106 -25.30 12.85 1.30
C HIS A 106 -24.85 12.65 -0.16
N ILE A 107 -25.23 11.50 -0.74
CA ILE A 107 -25.06 11.19 -2.15
C ILE A 107 -26.33 11.67 -2.87
N LEU A 108 -26.34 12.91 -3.33
CA LEU A 108 -27.57 13.58 -3.80
C LEU A 108 -28.22 12.90 -5.00
N GLU A 109 -27.43 12.21 -5.82
CA GLU A 109 -27.93 11.42 -6.95
C GLU A 109 -28.88 10.29 -6.51
N THR A 110 -28.84 9.91 -5.23
CA THR A 110 -29.76 8.93 -4.64
C THR A 110 -31.06 9.54 -4.14
N SER A 111 -31.22 10.87 -4.12
CA SER A 111 -32.50 11.52 -3.80
C SER A 111 -33.52 11.45 -4.94
N LYS A 112 -33.19 10.74 -6.02
CA LYS A 112 -34.07 10.55 -7.17
C LYS A 112 -35.23 9.61 -6.83
N SER A 113 -36.25 9.64 -7.67
CA SER A 113 -37.37 8.70 -7.58
C SER A 113 -36.97 7.28 -7.97
N ILE A 114 -37.80 6.29 -7.62
CA ILE A 114 -37.56 4.87 -7.96
C ILE A 114 -37.43 4.70 -9.49
N ALA A 115 -38.31 5.38 -10.25
CA ALA A 115 -38.27 5.34 -11.71
C ALA A 115 -36.96 5.91 -12.27
N GLU A 116 -36.47 7.02 -11.72
CA GLU A 116 -35.20 7.61 -12.15
C GLU A 116 -33.98 6.77 -11.73
N LEU A 117 -34.02 6.13 -10.56
CA LEU A 117 -32.96 5.24 -10.09
C LEU A 117 -32.81 3.99 -10.96
N SER A 118 -33.92 3.43 -11.46
CA SER A 118 -33.87 2.30 -12.40
C SER A 118 -33.16 2.63 -13.72
N ASN A 119 -33.06 3.92 -14.06
CA ASN A 119 -32.39 4.43 -15.26
C ASN A 119 -30.97 4.94 -15.00
N LEU A 120 -30.40 4.75 -13.79
CA LEU A 120 -29.01 5.09 -13.51
C LEU A 120 -28.06 4.20 -14.31
N CYS A 121 -27.42 4.74 -15.34
CA CYS A 121 -26.46 4.02 -16.18
C CYS A 121 -25.02 4.54 -16.00
N GLY A 122 -24.04 3.65 -16.22
CA GLY A 122 -22.65 4.03 -16.52
C GLY A 122 -21.65 4.00 -15.37
N SER A 123 -20.60 4.82 -15.49
CA SER A 123 -19.44 4.95 -14.60
C SER A 123 -19.81 5.30 -13.16
N ASN A 124 -20.86 6.11 -13.00
CA ASN A 124 -21.24 6.63 -11.69
C ASN A 124 -21.72 5.51 -10.76
N LEU A 125 -22.26 4.40 -11.26
CA LEU A 125 -22.72 3.29 -10.41
C LEU A 125 -21.61 2.76 -9.50
N ASN A 126 -20.38 2.67 -9.99
CA ASN A 126 -19.26 2.20 -9.18
C ASN A 126 -18.94 3.17 -8.06
N ASP A 127 -18.93 4.48 -8.35
CA ASP A 127 -18.64 5.51 -7.35
C ASP A 127 -19.71 5.52 -6.25
N HIS A 128 -20.98 5.36 -6.64
CA HIS A 128 -22.09 5.24 -5.69
C HIS A 128 -21.96 4.00 -4.83
N LEU A 129 -21.72 2.83 -5.43
CA LEU A 129 -21.53 1.57 -4.71
C LEU A 129 -20.35 1.66 -3.75
N GLN A 130 -19.21 2.20 -4.20
CA GLN A 130 -18.04 2.38 -3.36
C GLN A 130 -18.32 3.37 -2.22
N ALA A 131 -19.02 4.47 -2.49
CA ALA A 131 -19.43 5.43 -1.46
C ALA A 131 -20.39 4.80 -0.42
N MET A 132 -21.16 3.79 -0.81
CA MET A 132 -22.01 2.98 0.07
C MET A 132 -21.29 1.81 0.74
N GLY A 133 -20.02 1.55 0.42
CA GLY A 133 -19.31 0.35 0.89
C GLY A 133 -19.80 -0.97 0.26
N LEU A 134 -20.47 -0.89 -0.89
CA LEU A 134 -20.98 -2.04 -1.64
C LEU A 134 -20.00 -2.48 -2.74
N SER A 135 -20.06 -3.76 -3.09
CA SER A 135 -19.26 -4.31 -4.19
C SER A 135 -19.58 -3.62 -5.52
N THR A 136 -18.56 -3.29 -6.30
CA THR A 136 -18.65 -2.67 -7.64
C THR A 136 -18.62 -3.71 -8.78
N ASN A 137 -18.60 -5.01 -8.46
CA ASN A 137 -18.55 -6.07 -9.47
C ASN A 137 -19.92 -6.36 -10.08
N GLY A 138 -19.99 -7.05 -11.22
CA GLY A 138 -21.22 -7.51 -11.85
C GLY A 138 -21.76 -6.61 -12.97
N THR A 139 -22.93 -6.96 -13.50
CA THR A 139 -23.63 -6.24 -14.57
C THR A 139 -24.22 -4.91 -14.09
N VAL A 140 -24.53 -4.00 -15.02
CA VAL A 140 -25.19 -2.73 -14.71
C VAL A 140 -26.49 -2.93 -13.91
N ARG A 141 -27.31 -3.91 -14.32
CA ARG A 141 -28.57 -4.24 -13.64
C ARG A 141 -28.36 -4.70 -12.20
N GLU A 142 -27.38 -5.57 -11.95
CA GLU A 142 -27.08 -6.03 -10.58
C GLU A 142 -26.55 -4.91 -9.68
N LYS A 143 -25.84 -3.94 -10.26
CA LYS A 143 -25.37 -2.74 -9.56
C LYS A 143 -26.53 -1.83 -9.20
N GLN A 144 -27.40 -1.52 -10.16
CA GLN A 144 -28.62 -0.74 -9.93
C GLN A 144 -29.49 -1.37 -8.84
N LEU A 145 -29.67 -2.69 -8.89
CA LEU A 145 -30.47 -3.41 -7.90
C LEU A 145 -29.86 -3.36 -6.49
N ARG A 146 -28.53 -3.39 -6.37
CA ARG A 146 -27.84 -3.16 -5.08
C ARG A 146 -28.08 -1.76 -4.55
N ILE A 147 -27.97 -0.74 -5.38
CA ILE A 147 -28.29 0.64 -4.98
C ILE A 147 -29.74 0.73 -4.53
N CYS A 148 -30.68 0.17 -5.30
CA CYS A 148 -32.10 0.21 -4.96
C CYS A 148 -32.40 -0.51 -3.64
N ARG A 149 -31.76 -1.66 -3.39
CA ARG A 149 -31.86 -2.37 -2.10
C ARG A 149 -31.32 -1.54 -0.95
N GLU A 150 -30.14 -0.94 -1.12
CA GLU A 150 -29.57 -0.06 -0.10
C GLU A 150 -30.50 1.12 0.22
N MET A 151 -31.16 1.64 -0.81
CA MET A 151 -32.17 2.69 -0.72
C MET A 151 -33.50 2.24 -0.10
N GLY A 152 -33.68 0.97 0.27
CA GLY A 152 -34.93 0.48 0.89
C GLY A 152 -36.04 0.14 -0.11
N ILE A 153 -35.72 0.02 -1.40
CA ILE A 153 -36.70 -0.29 -2.44
C ILE A 153 -36.87 -1.81 -2.53
N VAL A 154 -38.03 -2.31 -2.10
CA VAL A 154 -38.30 -3.75 -1.96
C VAL A 154 -38.78 -4.40 -3.26
N SER A 155 -39.28 -3.63 -4.24
CA SER A 155 -39.64 -4.17 -5.56
C SER A 155 -39.39 -3.17 -6.70
N LEU A 156 -38.67 -3.64 -7.73
CA LEU A 156 -38.43 -2.94 -9.00
C LEU A 156 -39.34 -3.48 -10.14
N GLU A 157 -40.32 -4.32 -9.81
CA GLU A 157 -41.26 -4.96 -10.77
C GLU A 157 -42.26 -3.97 -11.38
#